data_AF-A0AAE3KQN7-F1
#
_entry.id   AF-A0AAE3KQN7-F1
#
_cell.length_a   1.000
_cell.length_b   1.000
_cell.length_c   1.000
_cell.angle_alpha   90.00
_cell.angle_beta   90.00
_cell.angle_gamma   90.00
#
_symmetry.space_group_name_H-M   'P 1'
#
loop_
_entity.id
_entity.type
_entity.pdbx_description
1 polymer ?
#
loop_
_entity_poly.entity_id
_entity_poly.type
_entity_poly.pdbx_seq_one_letter_code
_entity_poly.pdbx_strand_id
1 'polypeptide(L)' 'MAFFREYISPLIILLIFLVSLVAVSARIFLPSDMVAPAPIEEVDAVSIQIPDSVSATPN' A
#
# COMPACT_ATOMS: atom_id res chain seq x y z
N MET A 1 22.40 42.85 10.29
CA MET A 1 21.09 42.17 10.13
C MET A 1 21.25 40.88 9.31
N ALA A 2 22.14 39.97 9.72
CA ALA A 2 22.43 38.73 8.98
C ALA A 2 22.44 37.51 9.90
N PHE A 3 22.87 37.67 11.16
CA PHE A 3 22.92 36.62 12.19
C PHE A 3 21.69 35.72 12.25
N PHE A 4 20.48 36.29 12.34
CA PHE A 4 19.29 35.46 12.45
C PHE A 4 19.11 34.59 11.20
N ARG A 5 19.27 35.14 9.99
CA ARG A 5 19.10 34.35 8.76
C ARG A 5 20.28 33.41 8.48
N GLU A 6 21.49 33.78 8.88
CA GLU A 6 22.70 33.00 8.63
C GLU A 6 22.84 31.81 9.57
N TYR A 7 22.23 31.83 10.75
CA TYR A 7 22.21 30.68 11.67
C TYR A 7 20.86 29.97 11.72
N ILE A 8 19.73 30.70 11.79
CA ILE A 8 18.40 30.06 11.88
C ILE A 8 18.03 29.38 10.56
N SER A 9 18.29 29.99 9.40
CA SER A 9 17.91 29.36 8.12
C SER A 9 18.60 28.02 7.90
N PRO A 10 19.94 27.90 8.03
CA PRO A 10 20.58 26.59 7.88
C PRO A 10 20.16 25.58 8.95
N LEU A 11 19.87 26.02 10.18
CA LEU A 11 19.36 25.14 11.24
C LEU A 11 17.96 24.59 10.90
N ILE A 12 17.04 25.44 10.44
CA ILE A 12 15.70 25.03 10.00
C ILE A 12 15.79 24.06 8.83
N ILE A 13 16.63 24.35 7.83
CA ILE A 13 16.84 23.46 6.69
C ILE A 13 17.30 22.09 7.17
N LEU A 14 18.26 22.04 8.11
CA LEU A 14 18.77 20.79 8.66
C LEU A 14 17.71 20.04 9.48
N LEU A 15 16.87 20.74 10.26
CA LEU A 15 15.75 20.11 10.98
C LEU A 15 14.72 19.52 10.01
N ILE A 16 14.28 20.29 9.02
CA ILE A 16 13.31 19.81 8.03
C ILE A 16 13.90 18.63 7.25
N PHE A 17 15.19 18.71 6.89
CA PHE A 17 15.90 17.60 6.25
C PHE A 17 15.92 16.35 7.12
N LEU A 18 16.29 16.46 8.41
CA LEU A 18 16.29 15.31 9.32
C LEU A 18 14.89 14.70 9.46
N VAL A 19 13.87 15.53 9.65
CA VAL A 19 12.48 15.07 9.76
C VAL A 19 12.04 14.38 8.46
N SER A 20 12.38 14.96 7.31
CA SER A 20 12.06 14.39 6.00
C SER A 20 12.78 13.07 5.78
N LEU A 21 14.06 12.98 6.13
CA LEU A 21 14.86 11.78 6.04
C LEU A 21 14.27 10.66 6.90
N VAL A 22 13.94 10.97 8.16
CA VAL A 22 13.30 10.01 9.07
C VAL A 22 11.92 9.60 8.57
N ALA A 23 11.08 10.53 8.12
CA ALA A 23 9.75 10.24 7.62
C ALA A 23 9.78 9.36 6.36
N VAL A 24 10.69 9.64 5.43
CA VAL A 24 10.88 8.85 4.21
C VAL A 24 11.41 7.46 4.53
N SER A 25 12.36 7.34 5.46
CA SER A 25 12.85 6.03 5.92
C SER A 25 11.80 5.24 6.69
N ALA A 26 11.00 5.92 7.55
CA ALA A 26 9.94 5.30 8.34
C ALA A 26 8.74 4.88 7.50
N ARG A 27 8.50 5.52 6.35
CA ARG A 27 7.38 5.21 5.44
C ARG A 27 7.32 3.71 5.11
N ILE A 28 8.45 3.08 4.82
CA ILE A 28 8.55 1.65 4.45
C ILE A 28 8.06 0.73 5.59
N PHE A 29 8.16 1.20 6.83
CA PHE A 29 7.75 0.45 8.02
C PHE A 29 6.35 0.83 8.51
N LEU A 30 5.68 1.79 7.88
CA LEU A 30 4.35 2.21 8.31
C LEU A 30 3.35 1.11 7.91
N PRO A 31 2.47 0.64 8.82
CA PRO A 31 1.53 -0.45 8.54
C PRO A 31 0.64 -0.21 7.31
N SER A 32 0.44 1.06 6.95
CA SER A 32 -0.32 1.50 5.78
C SER A 32 0.47 1.55 4.47
N ASP A 33 1.79 1.38 4.48
CA ASP A 33 2.60 1.20 3.24
C ASP A 33 2.37 -0.19 2.63
N MET A 34 1.61 -1.05 3.32
CA MET A 34 0.87 -2.17 2.73
C MET A 34 -0.32 -1.66 1.92
N VAL A 35 -0.04 -1.03 0.78
CA VAL A 35 -1.05 -0.82 -0.27
C VAL A 35 -1.40 -2.22 -0.78
N ALA A 36 -2.54 -2.71 -0.29
CA ALA A 36 -3.06 -4.05 -0.49
C ALA A 36 -2.81 -4.57 -1.92
N PRO A 37 -2.40 -5.85 -2.08
CA PRO A 37 -2.41 -6.50 -3.38
C PRO A 37 -3.75 -6.21 -4.04
N ALA A 38 -3.72 -5.74 -5.30
CA ALA A 38 -4.94 -5.56 -6.07
C ALA A 38 -5.79 -6.81 -5.88
N PRO A 39 -7.09 -6.68 -5.53
CA PRO A 39 -7.96 -7.83 -5.41
C PRO A 39 -7.77 -8.69 -6.66
N ILE A 40 -7.08 -9.81 -6.51
CA ILE A 40 -7.32 -10.93 -7.39
C ILE A 40 -8.69 -11.35 -6.93
N GLU A 41 -9.71 -11.08 -7.74
CA GLU A 41 -10.86 -11.96 -7.71
C GLU A 41 -10.25 -13.36 -7.76
N GLU A 42 -10.28 -14.08 -6.63
CA GLU A 42 -10.50 -15.51 -6.74
C GLU A 42 -11.65 -15.58 -7.72
N VAL A 43 -11.41 -16.13 -8.90
CA VAL A 43 -12.48 -16.61 -9.76
C VAL A 43 -13.21 -17.56 -8.84
N ASP A 44 -14.16 -17.00 -8.10
CA ASP A 44 -15.00 -17.66 -7.13
C ASP A 44 -15.54 -18.80 -7.94
N ALA A 45 -15.08 -19.99 -7.57
CA ALA A 45 -15.17 -21.19 -8.39
C ALA A 45 -16.61 -21.22 -8.89
N VAL A 46 -16.81 -20.80 -10.15
CA VAL A 46 -18.12 -20.75 -10.77
C VAL A 46 -18.59 -22.16 -10.57
N SER A 47 -19.55 -22.29 -9.65
CA SER A 47 -20.02 -23.56 -9.16
C SER A 47 -20.17 -24.43 -10.39
N ILE A 48 -19.36 -25.48 -10.43
CA ILE A 48 -19.42 -26.49 -11.48
C ILE A 48 -20.82 -27.08 -11.38
N GLN A 49 -21.77 -26.43 -12.04
CA GLN A 49 -23.06 -26.97 -12.36
C GLN A 49 -22.85 -27.69 -13.67
N ILE A 50 -22.22 -28.86 -13.57
CA ILE A 50 -22.55 -29.94 -14.48
C ILE A 50 -24.03 -30.21 -14.18
N PRO A 51 -24.97 -29.88 -15.08
CA PRO A 51 -26.34 -30.27 -14.84
C PRO A 51 -26.38 -31.79 -14.79
N ASP A 52 -26.80 -32.34 -13.64
CA ASP A 52 -27.09 -33.75 -13.39
C ASP A 52 -28.23 -34.32 -14.28
N SER A 53 -28.52 -33.70 -15.43
CA SER A 53 -29.51 -34.18 -16.40
C SER A 53 -28.99 -35.28 -17.32
N VAL A 54 -27.77 -35.77 -17.13
CA VAL A 54 -27.22 -36.96 -17.82
C VAL A 54 -27.15 -38.14 -16.86
N SER A 55 -28.24 -38.47 -16.17
CA SER A 55 -28.30 -39.73 -15.39
C SER A 55 -29.71 -40.31 -15.15
N ALA A 56 -30.75 -39.87 -15.86
CA ALA A 56 -32.10 -40.44 -15.65
C ALA A 56 -33.03 -40.41 -16.88
N THR A 57 -32.73 -41.18 -17.92
CA THR A 57 -33.76 -41.86 -18.73
C THR A 57 -33.16 -43.10 -19.42
N PRO A 58 -33.42 -44.31 -18.89
CA PRO A 58 -33.35 -45.54 -19.66
C PRO A 58 -34.74 -45.82 -20.27
N ASN A 59 -34.89 -45.68 -21.59
CA ASN A 59 -35.77 -46.49 -22.45
C ASN A 59 -35.55 -46.12 -23.92
#